data_AF-A0A2D4LE92-F1
#
_entry.id   AF-A0A2D4LE92-F1
#
_cell.length_a   1.000
_cell.length_b   1.000
_cell.length_c   1.000
_cell.angle_alpha   90.00
_cell.angle_beta   90.00
_cell.angle_gamma   90.00
#
_symmetry.space_group_name_H-M   'P 1'
#
loop_
_entity.id
_entity.type
_entity.pdbx_description
1 polymer ?
#
loop_
_entity_poly.entity_id
_entity_poly.type
_entity_poly.pdbx_seq_one_letter_code
_entity_poly.pdbx_strand_id
1 'polypeptide(L)'
;ELESQKIEVKDEIDAPENIFVQHGHSIELTCTIGYVLAANSSQSAFVIHCDGKLPEIPKCEEITCKSPRISNGTFRPQRTIYHDEDLIRIQCDSGFTFEPDNGEKVVECTKNG
;
A
#
# COMPACT_ATOMS: atom_id res chain seq x y z
N GLU A 1 14.64 10.21 9.99
CA GLU A 1 14.43 10.88 8.68
C GLU A 1 13.76 9.98 7.65
N LEU A 2 14.13 8.69 7.56
CA LEU A 2 13.43 7.67 6.75
C LEU A 2 12.10 7.22 7.37
N GLU A 3 12.08 6.96 8.69
CA GLU A 3 10.86 6.65 9.47
C GLU A 3 9.76 7.71 9.30
N SER A 4 10.13 8.99 9.36
CA SER A 4 9.20 10.10 9.15
C SER A 4 8.65 10.18 7.73
N GLN A 5 9.33 9.56 6.77
CA GLN A 5 8.93 9.46 5.37
C GLN A 5 8.26 8.12 5.04
N LYS A 6 8.02 7.25 6.04
CA LYS A 6 7.40 5.93 5.87
C LYS A 6 8.22 5.02 4.97
N ILE A 7 9.53 5.03 5.15
CA ILE A 7 10.51 4.25 4.39
C ILE A 7 11.31 3.37 5.35
N GLU A 8 11.46 2.09 5.00
CA GLU A 8 12.25 1.09 5.70
C GLU A 8 13.26 0.42 4.72
N VAL A 9 14.30 -0.21 5.27
CA VAL A 9 15.23 -1.00 4.45
C VAL A 9 14.57 -2.31 4.10
N LYS A 10 14.69 -2.72 2.83
CA LYS A 10 14.12 -4.01 2.41
C LYS A 10 14.83 -5.15 3.16
N ASP A 11 14.02 -6.07 3.69
CA ASP A 11 14.43 -7.29 4.40
C ASP A 11 15.09 -7.10 5.79
N GLU A 12 15.05 -5.90 6.38
CA GLU A 12 15.52 -5.65 7.76
C GLU A 12 14.44 -4.95 8.61
N ILE A 13 13.73 -5.73 9.44
CA ILE A 13 12.73 -5.22 10.41
C ILE A 13 13.40 -4.44 11.57
N ASP A 14 14.73 -4.49 11.67
CA ASP A 14 15.52 -3.91 12.76
C ASP A 14 16.79 -3.24 12.20
N ALA A 15 16.65 -2.47 11.12
CA ALA A 15 17.76 -1.74 10.53
C ALA A 15 18.31 -0.71 11.54
N PRO A 16 19.63 -0.67 11.80
CA PRO A 16 20.21 0.29 12.73
C PRO A 16 19.93 1.73 12.28
N GLU A 17 19.81 2.67 13.23
CA GLU A 17 19.54 4.10 12.95
C GLU A 17 20.52 4.72 11.92
N ASN A 18 21.68 4.10 11.69
CA ASN A 18 22.69 4.52 10.73
C ASN A 18 23.03 3.39 9.74
N ILE A 19 22.68 3.61 8.47
CA ILE A 19 23.01 2.73 7.35
C ILE A 19 24.27 3.26 6.67
N PHE A 20 25.32 2.43 6.61
CA PHE A 20 26.56 2.75 5.90
C PHE A 20 26.68 1.93 4.61
N VAL A 21 26.57 2.60 3.46
CA VAL A 21 26.71 1.98 2.14
C VAL A 21 28.05 2.38 1.53
N GLN A 22 28.80 1.41 1.01
CA GLN A 22 30.08 1.67 0.33
C GLN A 22 29.86 2.44 -0.98
N HIS A 23 30.86 3.24 -1.38
CA HIS A 23 30.79 3.96 -2.65
C HIS A 23 30.67 2.98 -3.84
N GLY A 24 29.76 3.27 -4.77
CA GLY A 24 29.47 2.41 -5.92
C GLY A 24 28.57 1.20 -5.58
N HIS A 25 28.11 1.07 -4.33
CA HIS A 25 27.05 0.13 -3.97
C HIS A 25 25.67 0.81 -3.96
N SER A 26 24.65 -0.01 -3.82
CA SER A 26 23.26 0.43 -3.77
C SER A 26 22.53 -0.20 -2.59
N ILE A 27 21.51 0.49 -2.11
CA ILE A 27 20.58 -0.01 -1.11
C ILE A 27 19.17 0.00 -1.68
N GLU A 28 18.42 -1.07 -1.41
CA GLU A 28 17.00 -1.14 -1.72
C GLU A 28 16.21 -0.75 -0.48
N LEU A 29 15.35 0.25 -0.65
CA LEU A 29 14.43 0.73 0.36
C LEU A 29 13.01 0.45 -0.09
N THR A 30 12.09 0.37 0.86
CA THR A 30 10.67 0.21 0.58
C THR A 30 9.85 1.17 1.41
N CYS A 31 8.73 1.63 0.85
CA CYS A 31 7.68 2.23 1.64
C CYS A 31 7.16 1.17 2.63
N THR A 32 6.91 1.60 3.87
CA THR A 32 6.33 0.75 4.91
C THR A 32 4.96 0.22 4.47
N ILE A 33 4.51 -0.88 5.08
CA ILE A 33 3.17 -1.46 4.86
C ILE A 33 2.09 -0.36 4.95
N GLY A 34 1.14 -0.38 4.02
CA GLY A 34 0.13 0.67 3.87
C GLY A 34 0.55 1.87 3.02
N TYR A 35 1.77 1.89 2.44
CA TYR A 35 2.27 2.99 1.63
C TYR A 35 2.88 2.53 0.29
N VAL A 36 2.82 3.41 -0.71
CA VAL A 36 3.36 3.23 -2.07
C VAL A 36 4.09 4.48 -2.54
N LEU A 37 4.89 4.37 -3.59
CA LEU A 37 5.59 5.53 -4.16
C LEU A 37 4.59 6.52 -4.76
N ALA A 38 4.68 7.79 -4.36
CA ALA A 38 3.85 8.87 -4.89
C ALA A 38 3.99 9.01 -6.42
N ALA A 39 5.19 8.76 -6.95
CA ALA A 39 5.45 8.81 -8.39
C ALA A 39 4.91 7.59 -9.15
N ASN A 40 4.70 6.46 -8.47
CA ASN A 40 4.22 5.21 -9.07
C ASN A 40 3.57 4.31 -8.02
N SER A 41 2.26 4.44 -7.85
CA SER A 41 1.49 3.69 -6.85
C SER A 41 1.50 2.17 -7.02
N SER A 42 2.01 1.66 -8.15
CA SER A 42 2.18 0.20 -8.35
C SER A 42 3.40 -0.35 -7.61
N GLN A 43 4.35 0.52 -7.24
CA GLN A 43 5.62 0.17 -6.62
C GLN A 43 5.68 0.69 -5.18
N SER A 44 6.28 -0.12 -4.31
CA SER A 44 6.61 0.27 -2.93
C SER A 44 8.13 0.31 -2.70
N ALA A 45 8.91 -0.41 -3.51
CA ALA A 45 10.36 -0.47 -3.39
C ALA A 45 11.07 0.44 -4.40
N PHE A 46 12.25 0.94 -4.01
CA PHE A 46 13.11 1.77 -4.84
C PHE A 46 14.57 1.60 -4.43
N VAL A 47 15.50 1.92 -5.34
CA VAL A 47 16.94 1.74 -5.12
C VAL A 47 17.64 3.09 -5.06
N ILE A 48 18.50 3.27 -4.06
CA ILE A 48 19.42 4.40 -3.97
C ILE A 48 20.81 3.94 -4.35
N HIS A 49 21.46 4.68 -5.26
CA HIS A 49 22.86 4.47 -5.65
C HIS A 49 23.79 5.42 -4.89
N CYS A 50 24.83 4.89 -4.25
CA CYS A 50 25.77 5.65 -3.44
C CYS A 50 27.01 6.09 -4.25
N ASP A 51 26.78 6.95 -5.25
CA ASP A 51 27.82 7.40 -6.19
C ASP A 51 28.45 8.76 -5.81
N GLY A 52 28.33 9.17 -4.55
CA GLY A 52 28.85 10.46 -4.06
C GLY A 52 27.97 11.66 -4.43
N LYS A 53 26.79 11.44 -5.01
CA LYS A 53 25.74 12.45 -5.19
C LYS A 53 24.73 12.38 -4.04
N LEU A 54 24.05 13.49 -3.78
CA LEU A 54 22.94 13.49 -2.83
C LEU A 54 21.82 12.59 -3.39
N PRO A 55 21.38 11.56 -2.64
CA PRO A 55 20.33 10.68 -3.11
C PRO A 55 18.97 11.40 -3.09
N GLU A 56 18.17 11.19 -4.13
CA GLU A 56 16.79 11.66 -4.17
C GLU A 56 15.89 10.61 -3.54
N ILE A 57 15.24 10.96 -2.42
CA ILE A 57 14.34 10.08 -1.71
C ILE A 57 12.91 10.37 -2.21
N PRO A 58 12.24 9.39 -2.84
CA PRO A 58 10.85 9.55 -3.27
C PRO A 58 9.93 9.62 -2.06
N LYS A 59 8.79 10.28 -2.22
CA LYS A 59 7.75 10.33 -1.19
C LYS A 59 6.92 9.04 -1.23
N CYS A 60 6.64 8.51 -0.05
CA CYS A 60 5.64 7.46 0.14
C CYS A 60 4.28 8.09 0.46
N GLU A 61 3.24 7.62 -0.22
CA GLU A 61 1.84 8.02 -0.04
C GLU A 61 1.04 6.84 0.49
N GLU A 62 0.07 7.14 1.35
CA GLU A 62 -0.78 6.15 1.98
C GLU A 62 -1.72 5.51 0.95
N ILE A 63 -1.82 4.19 0.97
CA ILE A 63 -2.79 3.44 0.18
C ILE A 63 -4.18 3.73 0.76
N THR A 64 -5.03 4.31 -0.09
CA THR A 64 -6.42 4.59 0.27
C THR A 64 -7.37 4.16 -0.84
N CYS A 65 -8.42 3.44 -0.48
CA CYS A 65 -9.50 3.06 -1.39
C CYS A 65 -10.74 3.90 -1.11
N LYS A 66 -11.46 4.26 -2.18
CA LYS A 66 -12.76 4.92 -2.04
C LYS A 66 -13.85 3.90 -1.79
N SER A 67 -14.96 4.36 -1.22
CA SER A 67 -16.15 3.53 -1.06
C SER A 67 -16.54 2.82 -2.36
N PRO A 68 -16.77 1.50 -2.34
CA PRO A 68 -17.18 0.77 -3.52
C PRO A 68 -18.56 1.24 -3.96
N ARG A 69 -18.79 1.22 -5.29
CA ARG A 69 -20.11 1.49 -5.87
C ARG A 69 -20.79 0.16 -6.12
N ILE A 70 -21.78 -0.17 -5.28
CA ILE A 70 -22.53 -1.42 -5.35
C ILE A 70 -23.95 -1.12 -5.82
N SER A 71 -24.39 -1.83 -6.86
CA SER A 71 -25.78 -1.83 -7.32
C SER A 71 -26.49 -3.06 -6.78
N ASN A 72 -27.73 -2.91 -6.32
CA ASN A 72 -28.55 -4.01 -5.79
C ASN A 72 -27.85 -4.80 -4.66
N GLY A 73 -27.22 -4.06 -3.75
CA GLY A 73 -26.53 -4.62 -2.61
C GLY A 73 -26.03 -3.54 -1.66
N THR A 74 -25.50 -3.99 -0.53
CA THR A 74 -24.94 -3.15 0.52
C THR A 74 -23.55 -3.62 0.90
N PHE A 75 -22.81 -2.79 1.62
CA PHE A 75 -21.49 -3.17 2.15
C PHE A 75 -21.26 -2.66 3.57
N ARG A 76 -20.34 -3.28 4.29
CA ARG A 76 -19.93 -2.88 5.64
C ARG A 76 -18.40 -3.04 5.83
N PRO A 77 -17.76 -2.17 6.63
CA PRO A 77 -18.32 -0.97 7.26
C PRO A 77 -18.70 0.11 6.22
N GLN A 78 -19.50 1.12 6.59
CA GLN A 78 -19.80 2.24 5.69
C GLN A 78 -18.80 3.35 5.97
N ARG A 79 -17.77 3.46 5.13
CA ARG A 79 -16.74 4.50 5.18
C ARG A 79 -16.56 5.13 3.80
N THR A 80 -16.14 6.39 3.76
CA THR A 80 -15.80 7.11 2.52
C THR A 80 -14.40 6.72 2.02
N ILE A 81 -13.50 6.41 2.96
CA ILE A 81 -12.10 6.04 2.73
C ILE A 81 -11.82 4.77 3.52
N TYR A 82 -11.08 3.85 2.89
CA TYR A 82 -10.54 2.63 3.47
C TYR A 82 -9.02 2.68 3.36
N HIS A 83 -8.34 2.11 4.34
CA HIS A 83 -6.88 2.00 4.36
C HIS A 83 -6.46 0.62 3.85
N ASP A 84 -5.19 0.44 3.53
CA ASP A 84 -4.63 -0.87 3.16
C ASP A 84 -5.05 -1.96 4.16
N GLU A 85 -5.33 -3.16 3.65
CA GLU A 85 -5.79 -4.32 4.42
C GLU A 85 -7.19 -4.17 5.06
N ASP A 86 -7.87 -3.02 4.97
CA ASP A 86 -9.27 -2.90 5.41
C ASP A 86 -10.15 -3.88 4.61
N LEU A 87 -10.91 -4.69 5.34
CA LEU A 87 -11.85 -5.64 4.77
C LEU A 87 -13.24 -5.03 4.61
N ILE A 88 -13.78 -5.13 3.39
CA ILE A 88 -15.11 -4.68 3.01
C ILE A 88 -15.96 -5.90 2.70
N ARG A 89 -17.01 -6.10 3.48
CA ARG A 89 -18.01 -7.15 3.25
C ARG A 89 -19.13 -6.61 2.38
N ILE A 90 -19.43 -7.28 1.28
CA ILE A 90 -20.45 -6.90 0.31
C ILE A 90 -21.54 -7.98 0.31
N GLN A 91 -22.78 -7.55 0.43
CA GLN A 91 -23.96 -8.40 0.44
C GLN A 91 -24.94 -7.95 -0.65
N CYS A 92 -25.40 -8.88 -1.48
CA CYS A 92 -26.45 -8.61 -2.45
C CYS A 92 -27.81 -8.44 -1.76
N ASP A 93 -28.66 -7.57 -2.32
CA ASP A 93 -30.04 -7.45 -1.90
C ASP A 93 -30.82 -8.72 -2.28
N SER A 94 -31.95 -8.95 -1.60
CA SER A 94 -32.80 -10.12 -1.87
C SER A 94 -33.17 -10.22 -3.36
N GLY A 95 -32.88 -11.36 -3.98
CA GLY A 95 -33.13 -11.62 -5.40
C GLY A 95 -31.93 -11.35 -6.32
N PHE A 96 -30.79 -10.90 -5.77
CA PHE A 96 -29.52 -10.72 -6.48
C PHE A 96 -28.44 -11.62 -5.89
N THR A 97 -27.48 -12.03 -6.71
CA THR A 97 -26.34 -12.88 -6.33
C THR A 97 -25.08 -12.40 -7.05
N PHE A 98 -23.90 -12.70 -6.50
CA PHE A 98 -22.68 -12.62 -7.31
C PHE A 98 -22.68 -13.84 -8.25
N GLU A 99 -22.31 -13.67 -9.51
CA GLU A 99 -22.06 -14.83 -10.37
C GLU A 99 -20.58 -15.23 -10.23
N PRO A 100 -20.24 -16.51 -9.95
CA PRO A 100 -21.11 -17.67 -9.69
C PRO A 100 -21.44 -17.89 -8.19
N ASP A 101 -21.01 -17.00 -7.29
CA ASP A 101 -21.15 -17.16 -5.83
C ASP A 101 -22.46 -16.59 -5.27
N ASN A 102 -23.30 -17.48 -4.72
CA ASN A 102 -24.58 -17.12 -4.08
C ASN A 102 -24.43 -16.50 -2.66
N GLY A 103 -23.27 -15.92 -2.34
CA GLY A 103 -22.86 -15.58 -0.96
C GLY A 103 -22.45 -14.13 -0.72
N GLU A 104 -22.03 -13.84 0.51
CA GLU A 104 -21.32 -12.60 0.87
C GLU A 104 -19.93 -12.61 0.23
N LYS A 105 -19.50 -11.46 -0.32
CA LYS A 105 -18.15 -11.28 -0.86
C LYS A 105 -17.33 -10.40 0.06
N VAL A 106 -16.16 -10.87 0.46
CA VAL A 106 -15.18 -10.04 1.18
C VAL A 106 -14.14 -9.57 0.18
N VAL A 107 -13.94 -8.26 0.11
CA VAL A 107 -12.86 -7.63 -0.65
C VAL A 107 -11.95 -6.88 0.31
N GLU A 108 -10.70 -6.71 -0.09
CA GLU A 108 -9.66 -6.05 0.69
C GLU A 108 -9.22 -4.80 -0.06
N CYS A 109 -9.07 -3.69 0.65
CA CYS A 109 -8.43 -2.51 0.07
C CYS A 109 -6.94 -2.81 -0.13
N THR A 110 -6.49 -2.67 -1.36
CA THR A 110 -5.07 -2.82 -1.72
C THR A 110 -4.64 -1.64 -2.57
N LYS A 111 -3.33 -1.50 -2.81
CA LYS A 111 -2.79 -0.51 -3.75
C LYS A 111 -3.42 -0.53 -5.17
N ASN A 112 -4.08 -1.62 -5.55
CA ASN A 112 -4.72 -1.75 -6.85
C ASN A 112 -6.17 -1.22 -6.89
N GLY A 113 -6.73 -0.78 -5.76
CA GLY A 113 -8.09 -0.25 -5.65
C GLY A 113 -9.13 -1.31 -5.33
#